data_AF-A0A5B0GTP2-F1
#
_entry.id   AF-A0A5B0GTP2-F1
#
_cell.length_a   1.000
_cell.length_b   1.000
_cell.length_c   1.000
_cell.angle_alpha   90.00
_cell.angle_beta   90.00
_cell.angle_gamma   90.00
#
_symmetry.space_group_name_H-M   'P 1'
#
loop_
_entity.id
_entity.type
_entity.pdbx_description
1 polymer ?
#
loop_
_entity_poly.entity_id
_entity_poly.type
_entity_poly.pdbx_seq_one_letter_code
_entity_poly.pdbx_strand_id
1 'polypeptide(L)'
;MDQLKAEPSLVELNAPSLQALLNSNVEMMVLDVSIAKSGWWKLMEPTIEHCGSEVDRFAYFGINTAKELEDKTSKYYSVIERFARAWLSRSSQHDESNEVSGSIQKGIFIFYPCYVLAVLQSKPDAPVEYLEYFNIGSDYQGDAEQLVSIFQSVETAD
;
A
#
# COMPACT_ATOMS: atom_id res chain seq x y z
N MET A 1 4.40 35.40 -15.05
CA MET A 1 4.25 33.97 -15.38
C MET A 1 3.43 33.36 -14.27
N ASP A 2 2.11 33.31 -14.45
CA ASP A 2 1.21 32.67 -13.50
C ASP A 2 1.44 31.17 -13.56
N GLN A 3 2.06 30.62 -12.51
CA GLN A 3 2.08 29.19 -12.28
C GLN A 3 0.65 28.77 -11.92
N LEU A 4 -0.01 28.08 -12.85
CA LEU A 4 -1.18 27.25 -12.58
C LEU A 4 -0.83 26.31 -11.42
N LYS A 5 -1.22 26.70 -10.20
CA LYS A 5 -1.44 25.75 -9.11
C LYS A 5 -2.63 24.92 -9.56
N ALA A 6 -2.38 23.86 -10.32
CA ALA A 6 -3.41 22.87 -10.61
C ALA A 6 -4.03 22.45 -9.28
N GLU A 7 -5.35 22.49 -9.20
CA GLU A 7 -6.02 21.96 -8.01
C GLU A 7 -5.60 20.49 -7.85
N PRO A 8 -5.13 20.06 -6.67
CA PRO A 8 -4.69 18.68 -6.44
C PRO A 8 -5.75 17.63 -6.81
N SER A 9 -7.03 18.04 -6.82
CA SER A 9 -8.20 17.27 -7.25
C SER A 9 -8.20 16.84 -8.71
N LEU A 10 -7.41 17.45 -9.58
CA LEU A 10 -7.40 17.19 -11.03
C LEU A 10 -6.10 16.58 -11.56
N VAL A 11 -5.11 16.35 -10.68
CA VAL A 11 -3.84 15.75 -11.10
C VAL A 11 -4.04 14.25 -11.30
N GLU A 12 -3.98 13.82 -12.56
CA GLU A 12 -3.98 12.42 -12.95
C GLU A 12 -2.84 11.66 -12.26
N LEU A 13 -3.17 10.48 -11.78
CA LEU A 13 -2.22 9.59 -11.14
C LEU A 13 -1.41 8.87 -12.23
N ASN A 14 -0.11 9.18 -12.28
CA ASN A 14 0.88 8.56 -13.14
C ASN A 14 2.19 8.44 -12.37
N ALA A 15 3.19 7.75 -12.92
CA ALA A 15 4.41 7.49 -12.17
C ALA A 15 5.10 8.77 -11.65
N PRO A 16 5.28 9.85 -12.44
CA PRO A 16 5.78 11.12 -11.93
C PRO A 16 4.93 11.78 -10.84
N SER A 17 3.60 11.84 -11.01
CA SER A 17 2.73 12.49 -10.02
C SER A 17 2.66 11.68 -8.71
N LEU A 18 2.68 10.35 -8.79
CA LEU A 18 2.80 9.47 -7.64
C LEU A 18 4.14 9.66 -6.91
N GLN A 19 5.25 9.70 -7.65
CA GLN A 19 6.56 9.94 -7.05
C GLN A 19 6.63 11.31 -6.34
N ALA A 20 6.04 12.35 -6.93
CA ALA A 20 5.95 13.67 -6.31
C ALA A 20 5.08 13.64 -5.05
N LEU A 21 3.96 12.92 -5.08
CA LEU A 21 3.07 12.76 -3.93
C LEU A 21 3.78 12.04 -2.77
N LEU A 22 4.46 10.93 -3.05
CA LEU A 22 5.25 10.17 -2.08
C LEU A 22 6.33 11.00 -1.36
N ASN A 23 6.91 11.97 -2.06
CA ASN A 23 7.96 12.81 -1.52
C ASN A 23 7.43 14.04 -0.76
N SER A 24 6.16 14.40 -0.95
CA SER A 24 5.59 15.65 -0.44
C SER A 24 4.48 15.46 0.61
N ASN A 25 3.77 14.32 0.58
CA ASN A 25 2.68 14.04 1.49
C ASN A 25 3.19 13.43 2.81
N VAL A 26 3.00 14.18 3.90
CA VAL A 26 3.50 13.82 5.24
C VAL A 26 2.77 12.59 5.81
N GLU A 27 1.46 12.46 5.63
CA GLU A 27 0.68 11.34 6.18
C GLU A 27 1.14 10.00 5.58
N MET A 28 1.33 10.00 4.26
CA MET A 28 1.84 8.87 3.50
C MET A 28 3.27 8.47 3.94
N MET A 29 4.13 9.47 4.15
CA MET A 29 5.49 9.25 4.64
C MET A 29 5.51 8.67 6.07
N VAL A 30 4.61 9.12 6.95
CA VAL A 30 4.48 8.58 8.31
C VAL A 30 4.07 7.11 8.26
N LEU A 31 3.14 6.75 7.37
CA LEU A 31 2.70 5.37 7.20
C LEU A 31 3.83 4.47 6.67
N ASP A 32 4.59 4.93 5.67
CA ASP A 32 5.80 4.24 5.18
C ASP A 32 6.80 3.97 6.30
N VAL A 33 7.07 4.97 7.13
CA VAL A 33 7.98 4.84 8.27
C VAL A 33 7.45 3.83 9.28
N SER A 34 6.14 3.83 9.56
CA SER A 34 5.52 2.88 10.47
C SER A 34 5.64 1.43 9.97
N ILE A 35 5.38 1.22 8.68
CA ILE A 35 5.49 -0.08 8.01
C ILE A 35 6.95 -0.55 7.98
N ALA A 36 7.87 0.30 7.55
CA ALA A 36 9.30 -0.03 7.48
C ALA A 36 9.88 -0.37 8.85
N LYS A 37 9.49 0.36 9.91
CA LYS A 37 9.86 0.02 11.30
C LYS A 37 9.37 -1.36 11.71
N SER A 38 8.15 -1.71 11.31
CA SER A 38 7.55 -3.01 11.64
C SER A 38 8.26 -4.17 10.93
N GLY A 39 8.80 -3.92 9.74
CA GLY A 39 9.61 -4.87 8.97
C GLY A 39 11.12 -4.82 9.26
N TRP A 40 11.59 -3.91 10.11
CA TRP A 40 13.03 -3.63 10.33
C TRP A 40 13.78 -3.24 9.04
N TRP A 41 13.10 -2.53 8.15
CA TRP A 41 13.62 -2.17 6.83
C TRP A 41 14.10 -0.72 6.77
N LYS A 42 15.12 -0.50 5.94
CA LYS A 42 15.53 0.84 5.54
C LYS A 42 14.65 1.33 4.38
N LEU A 43 14.06 2.51 4.53
CA LEU A 43 13.36 3.17 3.43
C LEU A 43 14.35 3.72 2.39
N MET A 44 14.09 3.42 1.12
CA MET A 44 14.80 3.92 -0.05
C MET A 44 13.90 4.87 -0.85
N GLU A 45 14.49 5.77 -1.62
CA GLU A 45 13.70 6.64 -2.49
C GLU A 45 12.91 5.84 -3.55
N PRO A 46 11.69 6.29 -3.89
CA PRO A 46 10.88 5.61 -4.89
C PRO A 46 11.47 5.83 -6.29
N THR A 47 11.50 4.79 -7.11
CA THR A 47 11.86 4.90 -8.53
C THR A 47 10.61 5.12 -9.38
N ILE A 48 10.77 5.68 -10.59
CA ILE A 48 9.67 5.89 -11.53
C ILE A 48 9.07 4.55 -11.95
N GLU A 49 9.89 3.52 -12.13
CA GLU A 49 9.45 2.17 -12.50
C GLU A 49 8.55 1.56 -11.41
N HIS A 50 8.95 1.69 -10.14
CA HIS A 50 8.14 1.24 -9.02
C HIS A 50 6.81 2.00 -8.97
N CYS A 51 6.86 3.32 -9.07
CA CYS A 51 5.65 4.14 -9.11
C CYS A 51 4.72 3.73 -10.27
N GLY A 52 5.26 3.43 -11.45
CA GLY A 52 4.48 2.96 -12.59
C GLY A 52 3.67 1.70 -12.28
N SER A 53 4.31 0.68 -11.69
CA SER A 53 3.62 -0.56 -11.32
C SER A 53 2.52 -0.37 -10.28
N GLU A 54 2.69 0.60 -9.36
CA GLU A 54 1.69 0.88 -8.34
C GLU A 54 0.50 1.70 -8.88
N VAL A 55 0.72 2.56 -9.88
CA VAL A 55 -0.37 3.29 -10.56
C VAL A 55 -1.36 2.32 -11.20
N ASP A 56 -0.87 1.27 -11.87
CA ASP A 56 -1.74 0.27 -12.50
C ASP A 56 -2.63 -0.45 -11.46
N ARG A 57 -2.10 -0.69 -10.25
CA ARG A 57 -2.86 -1.27 -9.14
C ARG A 57 -3.95 -0.34 -8.64
N PHE A 58 -3.68 0.95 -8.55
CA PHE A 58 -4.71 1.92 -8.17
C PHE A 58 -5.80 2.08 -9.24
N ALA A 59 -5.41 2.08 -10.51
CA ALA A 59 -6.35 2.12 -11.62
C ALA A 59 -7.32 0.93 -11.59
N TYR A 60 -6.87 -0.27 -11.20
CA TYR A 60 -7.73 -1.45 -11.00
C TYR A 60 -8.89 -1.20 -10.01
N PHE A 61 -8.65 -0.40 -8.97
CA PHE A 61 -9.68 0.00 -8.00
C PHE A 61 -10.41 1.31 -8.36
N GLY A 62 -10.19 1.84 -9.56
CA GLY A 62 -10.77 3.09 -10.03
C GLY A 62 -10.19 4.34 -9.37
N ILE A 63 -8.99 4.27 -8.80
CA ILE A 63 -8.27 5.42 -8.23
C ILE A 63 -7.37 5.98 -9.33
N ASN A 64 -7.77 7.11 -9.92
CA ASN A 64 -7.12 7.67 -11.10
C ASN A 64 -6.49 9.05 -10.85
N THR A 65 -6.68 9.61 -9.66
CA THR A 65 -6.14 10.93 -9.28
C THR A 65 -5.39 10.89 -7.96
N ALA A 66 -4.46 11.83 -7.76
CA ALA A 66 -3.74 11.99 -6.50
C ALA A 66 -4.69 12.19 -5.32
N LYS A 67 -5.74 13.00 -5.52
CA LYS A 67 -6.74 13.25 -4.49
C LYS A 67 -7.52 12.00 -4.09
N GLU A 68 -7.96 11.18 -5.05
CA GLU A 68 -8.67 9.94 -4.73
C GLU A 68 -7.78 8.98 -3.93
N LEU A 69 -6.49 8.91 -4.26
CA LEU A 69 -5.52 8.14 -3.51
C LEU A 69 -5.40 8.67 -2.07
N GLU A 70 -5.19 9.97 -1.90
CA GLU A 70 -5.13 10.61 -0.57
C GLU A 70 -6.41 10.34 0.24
N ASP A 71 -7.58 10.58 -0.33
CA ASP A 71 -8.87 10.39 0.33
C ASP A 71 -9.06 8.91 0.77
N LYS A 72 -8.65 7.95 -0.06
CA LYS A 72 -8.71 6.52 0.26
C LYS A 72 -7.71 6.13 1.34
N THR A 73 -6.47 6.59 1.24
CA THR A 73 -5.43 6.33 2.25
C THR A 73 -5.84 6.90 3.60
N SER A 74 -6.30 8.15 3.66
CA SER A 74 -6.75 8.76 4.93
C SER A 74 -7.98 8.05 5.50
N LYS A 75 -8.96 7.66 4.66
CA LYS A 75 -10.15 6.92 5.10
C LYS A 75 -9.81 5.59 5.78
N TYR A 76 -8.83 4.85 5.25
CA TYR A 76 -8.49 3.50 5.70
C TYR A 76 -7.17 3.45 6.49
N TYR A 77 -6.59 4.59 6.87
CA TYR A 77 -5.24 4.70 7.43
C TYR A 77 -4.98 3.70 8.55
N SER A 78 -5.85 3.68 9.58
CA SER A 78 -5.69 2.79 10.75
C SER A 78 -5.77 1.32 10.39
N VAL A 79 -6.64 0.96 9.44
CA VAL A 79 -6.80 -0.42 8.97
C VAL A 79 -5.57 -0.85 8.18
N ILE A 80 -5.09 0.00 7.27
CA ILE A 80 -3.87 -0.25 6.48
C ILE A 80 -2.66 -0.44 7.39
N GLU A 81 -2.48 0.43 8.39
CA GLU A 81 -1.36 0.33 9.33
C GLU A 81 -1.41 -0.98 10.13
N ARG A 82 -2.57 -1.30 10.75
CA ARG A 82 -2.73 -2.54 11.52
C ARG A 82 -2.54 -3.76 10.64
N PHE A 83 -3.11 -3.76 9.44
CA PHE A 83 -2.96 -4.83 8.46
C PHE A 83 -1.50 -5.06 8.10
N ALA A 84 -0.77 -4.01 7.72
CA ALA A 84 0.63 -4.12 7.34
C ALA A 84 1.50 -4.65 8.49
N ARG A 85 1.25 -4.20 9.72
CA ARG A 85 1.93 -4.73 10.92
C ARG A 85 1.67 -6.22 11.11
N ALA A 86 0.41 -6.63 11.06
CA ALA A 86 0.03 -8.03 11.20
C ALA A 86 0.63 -8.89 10.09
N TRP A 87 0.57 -8.43 8.84
CA TRP A 87 1.18 -9.09 7.69
C TRP A 87 2.69 -9.33 7.89
N LEU A 88 3.43 -8.29 8.28
CA LEU A 88 4.88 -8.35 8.48
C LEU A 88 5.30 -9.22 9.66
N SER A 89 4.50 -9.26 10.73
CA SER A 89 4.78 -10.07 11.92
C SER A 89 4.70 -11.59 11.67
N ARG A 90 4.08 -12.02 10.56
CA ARG A 90 4.04 -13.44 10.17
C ARG A 90 5.36 -13.92 9.59
N SER A 91 6.07 -13.01 8.92
CA SER A 91 7.35 -13.28 8.26
C SER A 91 8.52 -13.30 9.23
N SER A 92 8.35 -12.76 10.45
CA SER A 92 9.39 -12.74 11.47
C SER A 92 9.50 -14.10 12.19
N GLN A 93 10.05 -15.09 11.50
CA GLN A 93 11.06 -15.95 12.11
C GLN A 93 12.43 -15.26 11.93
N HIS A 94 12.68 -14.16 12.63
CA HIS A 94 13.98 -13.49 12.52
C HIS A 94 14.48 -13.11 13.92
N ASP A 95 15.75 -13.48 14.13
CA ASP A 95 16.54 -13.34 15.35
C ASP A 95 16.36 -11.98 16.02
N GLU A 96 16.34 -11.97 17.37
CA GLU A 96 16.27 -10.77 18.23
C GLU A 96 17.48 -9.83 18.07
N SER A 97 18.39 -10.09 17.14
CA SER A 97 19.40 -9.12 16.73
C SER A 97 18.69 -7.99 15.99
N ASN A 98 18.71 -6.78 16.57
CA ASN A 98 18.20 -5.51 16.01
C ASN A 98 18.90 -5.08 14.69
N GLU A 99 19.33 -6.01 13.84
CA GLU A 99 19.98 -5.73 12.56
C GLU A 99 18.92 -5.52 11.49
N VAL A 100 19.12 -4.48 10.68
CA VAL A 100 18.23 -4.12 9.56
C VAL A 100 18.16 -5.32 8.60
N SER A 101 16.98 -5.91 8.48
CA SER A 101 16.73 -7.16 7.75
C SER A 101 16.65 -6.96 6.23
N GLY A 102 16.61 -5.71 5.76
CA GLY A 102 16.52 -5.39 4.34
C GLY A 102 16.28 -3.91 4.03
N SER A 103 16.06 -3.60 2.76
CA SER A 103 15.67 -2.27 2.29
C SER A 103 14.37 -2.36 1.50
N ILE A 104 13.54 -1.33 1.59
CA ILE A 104 12.26 -1.24 0.89
C ILE A 104 12.07 0.17 0.34
N GLN A 105 11.42 0.30 -0.81
CA GLN A 105 11.16 1.63 -1.40
C GLN A 105 10.05 2.35 -0.63
N LYS A 106 10.13 3.68 -0.54
CA LYS A 106 8.99 4.53 -0.17
C LYS A 106 7.85 4.29 -1.16
N GLY A 107 6.63 4.44 -0.67
CA GLY A 107 5.45 3.94 -1.32
C GLY A 107 5.18 2.46 -1.00
N ILE A 108 5.89 1.82 -0.07
CA ILE A 108 5.45 0.50 0.39
C ILE A 108 4.06 0.56 1.03
N PHE A 109 3.72 1.71 1.64
CA PHE A 109 2.36 1.91 2.13
C PHE A 109 1.32 1.87 1.02
N ILE A 110 1.65 1.94 -0.27
CA ILE A 110 0.70 1.87 -1.39
C ILE A 110 0.28 0.41 -1.67
N PHE A 111 1.19 -0.52 -1.41
CA PHE A 111 0.96 -1.94 -1.63
C PHE A 111 -0.16 -2.51 -0.75
N TYR A 112 -0.12 -2.20 0.55
CA TYR A 112 -1.08 -2.70 1.53
C TYR A 112 -2.53 -2.18 1.38
N PRO A 113 -2.79 -0.91 1.00
CA PRO A 113 -4.09 -0.41 0.61
C PRO A 113 -4.70 -1.22 -0.51
N CYS A 114 -3.92 -1.66 -1.50
CA CYS A 114 -4.46 -2.47 -2.59
C CYS A 114 -5.00 -3.82 -2.08
N TYR A 115 -4.31 -4.46 -1.13
CA TYR A 115 -4.84 -5.64 -0.44
C TYR A 115 -6.09 -5.36 0.38
N VAL A 116 -6.08 -4.27 1.17
CA VAL A 116 -7.24 -3.85 1.96
C VAL A 116 -8.43 -3.55 1.07
N LEU A 117 -8.22 -2.87 -0.06
CA LEU A 117 -9.26 -2.55 -1.04
C LEU A 117 -9.79 -3.81 -1.74
N ALA A 118 -8.93 -4.79 -2.04
CA ALA A 118 -9.34 -6.08 -2.59
C ALA A 118 -10.27 -6.83 -1.64
N VAL A 119 -9.92 -6.89 -0.35
CA VAL A 119 -10.74 -7.55 0.69
C VAL A 119 -12.05 -6.79 0.95
N LEU A 120 -12.03 -5.45 0.89
CA LEU A 120 -13.21 -4.62 1.11
C LEU A 120 -14.23 -4.63 -0.03
N GLN A 121 -13.92 -5.24 -1.18
CA GLN A 121 -14.91 -5.36 -2.25
C GLN A 121 -16.06 -6.26 -1.80
N SER A 122 -17.29 -5.97 -2.24
CA SER A 122 -18.48 -6.76 -1.89
C SER A 122 -18.54 -8.14 -2.56
N LYS A 123 -17.44 -8.63 -3.11
CA LYS A 123 -17.33 -9.91 -3.83
C LYS A 123 -16.36 -10.83 -3.08
N PRO A 124 -16.79 -12.04 -2.67
CA PRO A 124 -15.92 -12.98 -1.95
C PRO A 124 -14.61 -13.31 -2.68
N ASP A 125 -14.64 -13.38 -4.01
CA ASP A 125 -13.49 -13.81 -4.82
C ASP A 125 -12.57 -12.65 -5.23
N ALA A 126 -12.88 -11.40 -4.88
CA ALA A 126 -12.10 -10.23 -5.29
C ALA A 126 -10.62 -10.27 -4.87
N PRO A 127 -10.23 -10.79 -3.68
CA PRO A 127 -8.82 -10.95 -3.34
C PRO A 127 -8.09 -11.92 -4.28
N VAL A 128 -8.73 -13.03 -4.67
CA VAL A 128 -8.14 -14.00 -5.61
C VAL A 128 -7.97 -13.37 -6.98
N GLU A 129 -9.02 -12.74 -7.50
CA GLU A 129 -8.99 -12.03 -8.79
C GLU A 129 -7.88 -10.98 -8.85
N TYR A 130 -7.69 -10.21 -7.77
CA TYR A 130 -6.64 -9.21 -7.67
C TYR A 130 -5.23 -9.84 -7.68
N LEU A 131 -5.01 -10.89 -6.90
CA LEU A 131 -3.71 -11.58 -6.83
C LEU A 131 -3.36 -12.22 -8.17
N GLU A 132 -4.33 -12.83 -8.85
CA GLU A 132 -4.19 -13.39 -10.19
C GLU A 132 -3.85 -12.29 -11.22
N TYR A 133 -4.62 -11.20 -11.23
CA TYR A 133 -4.45 -10.12 -12.20
C TYR A 133 -3.06 -9.49 -12.16
N PHE A 134 -2.50 -9.32 -10.96
CA PHE A 134 -1.17 -8.74 -10.76
C PHE A 134 -0.06 -9.78 -10.59
N ASN A 135 -0.38 -11.07 -10.73
CA ASN A 135 0.54 -12.20 -10.53
C ASN A 135 1.34 -12.09 -9.21
N ILE A 136 0.61 -11.88 -8.12
CA ILE A 136 1.17 -11.72 -6.77
C ILE A 136 1.01 -13.04 -6.00
N GLY A 137 2.14 -13.61 -5.58
CA GLY A 137 2.15 -14.91 -4.89
C GLY A 137 2.18 -16.09 -5.85
N SER A 138 1.94 -17.28 -5.32
CA SER A 138 1.97 -18.54 -6.09
C SER A 138 0.81 -19.48 -5.78
N ASP A 139 0.15 -19.29 -4.64
CA ASP A 139 -1.07 -19.99 -4.26
C ASP A 139 -2.16 -18.94 -4.05
N TYR A 140 -2.76 -18.45 -5.13
CA TYR A 140 -3.66 -17.29 -5.07
C TYR A 140 -4.83 -17.49 -4.10
N GLN A 141 -5.36 -18.72 -4.00
CA GLN A 141 -6.42 -19.06 -3.06
C GLN A 141 -5.91 -18.99 -1.62
N GLY A 142 -4.81 -19.68 -1.32
CA GLY A 142 -4.22 -19.67 0.02
C GLY A 142 -3.74 -18.28 0.45
N ASP A 143 -3.18 -17.51 -0.47
CA ASP A 143 -2.74 -16.13 -0.24
C ASP A 143 -3.94 -15.19 0.00
N ALA A 144 -5.02 -15.34 -0.76
CA ALA A 144 -6.27 -14.60 -0.57
C ALA A 144 -6.92 -14.90 0.79
N GLU A 145 -7.02 -16.17 1.19
CA GLU A 145 -7.55 -16.58 2.49
C GLU A 145 -6.75 -15.94 3.64
N GLN A 146 -5.43 -15.84 3.49
CA GLN A 146 -4.57 -15.15 4.43
C GLN A 146 -4.82 -13.64 4.48
N LEU A 147 -4.98 -12.98 3.33
CA LEU A 147 -5.34 -11.56 3.27
C LEU A 147 -6.65 -11.30 4.03
N VAL A 148 -7.68 -12.10 3.76
CA VAL A 148 -8.99 -11.99 4.43
C VAL A 148 -8.88 -12.25 5.93
N SER A 149 -8.18 -13.30 6.33
CA SER A 149 -8.00 -13.65 7.74
C SER A 149 -7.31 -12.53 8.54
N ILE A 150 -6.24 -11.96 7.98
CA ILE A 150 -5.52 -10.85 8.63
C ILE A 150 -6.41 -9.62 8.71
N PHE A 151 -7.09 -9.27 7.62
CA PHE A 151 -8.02 -8.14 7.59
C PHE A 151 -9.09 -8.26 8.68
N GLN A 152 -9.75 -9.42 8.79
CA GLN A 152 -10.76 -9.67 9.83
C GLN A 152 -10.18 -9.56 11.24
N SER A 153 -8.94 -10.01 11.45
CA SER A 153 -8.28 -9.94 12.77
C SER A 153 -7.98 -8.50 13.21
N VAL A 154 -7.73 -7.58 12.26
CA VAL A 154 -7.43 -6.18 12.57
C VAL A 154 -8.66 -5.28 12.58
N GLU A 155 -9.74 -5.68 11.90
CA GLU A 155 -11.02 -4.96 11.93
C GLU A 155 -11.80 -5.21 13.24
N THR A 156 -11.63 -6.39 13.84
CA THR A 156 -12.31 -6.77 15.10
C THR A 156 -11.54 -6.39 16.37
N ALA A 157 -10.30 -5.93 16.23
CA ALA A 157 -9.46 -5.50 17.34
C ALA A 157 -9.76 -4.03 17.70
N ASP A 158 -10.90 -3.82 18.36
CA ASP A 158 -11.28 -2.56 19.04
C ASP A 158 -11.34 -2.75 20.56
#